data_AF-A0A329R9P9-F1
#
_entry.id   AF-A0A329R9P9-F1
#
_cell.length_a   1.000
_cell.length_b   1.000
_cell.length_c   1.000
_cell.angle_alpha   90.00
_cell.angle_beta   90.00
_cell.angle_gamma   90.00
#
_symmetry.space_group_name_H-M   'P 1'
#
loop_
_entity.id
_entity.type
_entity.pdbx_description
1 polymer ?
#
loop_
_entity_poly.entity_id
_entity_poly.type
_entity_poly.pdbx_seq_one_letter_code
_entity_poly.pdbx_strand_id
1 'polypeptide(L)'
;MTTNHSEKLDPALIRPGRVHKKLMLGHMDATQIQNMIEYYFATFITSTQSELLGNAINDGSAPVTPAAVEALCSEHDGVDAVLNAICQMPMAVSTAVDSA
;
A
#
# COMPACT_ATOMS: atom_id res chain seq x y z
N MET A 1 -10.01 -14.92 9.78
CA MET A 1 -10.55 -13.72 10.48
C MET A 1 -9.67 -12.56 10.10
N THR A 2 -10.26 -11.42 9.76
CA THR A 2 -9.56 -10.18 9.41
C THR A 2 -10.11 -9.05 10.29
N THR A 3 -9.28 -8.08 10.63
CA THR A 3 -9.71 -6.85 11.34
C THR A 3 -8.71 -5.74 11.02
N ASN A 4 -9.19 -4.51 10.90
CA ASN A 4 -8.33 -3.33 10.83
C ASN A 4 -7.90 -2.85 12.23
N HIS A 5 -8.63 -3.27 13.27
CA HIS A 5 -8.46 -2.82 14.65
C HIS A 5 -8.22 -4.03 15.58
N SER A 6 -7.01 -4.60 15.51
CA SER A 6 -6.64 -5.76 16.31
C SER A 6 -6.55 -5.46 17.82
N GLU A 7 -6.29 -4.20 18.17
CA GLU A 7 -6.24 -3.65 19.52
C GLU A 7 -7.62 -3.63 20.21
N LYS A 8 -8.71 -3.63 19.44
CA LYS A 8 -10.08 -3.67 19.96
C LYS A 8 -10.60 -5.09 20.17
N LEU A 9 -9.84 -6.13 19.78
CA LEU A 9 -10.27 -7.52 19.94
C LEU A 9 -10.13 -7.98 21.39
N ASP A 10 -11.14 -8.70 21.88
CA ASP A 10 -11.06 -9.41 23.15
C ASP A 10 -9.86 -10.41 23.11
N PRO A 11 -8.93 -10.34 24.08
CA PRO A 11 -7.79 -11.26 24.17
C PRO A 11 -8.17 -12.74 24.14
N ALA A 12 -9.35 -13.10 24.64
CA ALA A 12 -9.87 -14.45 24.61
C ALA A 12 -10.15 -14.93 23.18
N LEU A 13 -10.50 -14.06 22.24
CA LEU A 13 -10.73 -14.43 20.83
C LEU A 13 -9.44 -14.83 20.12
N ILE A 14 -8.31 -14.25 20.52
CA ILE A 14 -7.03 -14.38 19.83
C ILE A 14 -6.00 -15.28 20.53
N ARG A 15 -6.42 -16.00 21.58
CA ARG A 15 -5.58 -16.95 22.32
C ARG A 15 -5.34 -18.25 21.54
N PRO A 16 -4.24 -18.98 21.81
CA PRO A 16 -4.00 -20.30 21.23
C PRO A 16 -5.19 -21.25 21.44
N GLY A 17 -5.50 -22.05 20.40
CA GLY A 17 -6.72 -22.87 20.35
C GLY A 17 -7.89 -22.22 19.60
N ARG A 18 -7.89 -20.88 19.43
CA ARG A 18 -8.83 -20.16 18.53
C ARG A 18 -8.12 -19.60 17.30
N VAL A 19 -7.12 -18.75 17.52
CA VAL A 19 -6.30 -18.16 16.45
C VAL A 19 -4.84 -18.56 16.66
N HIS A 20 -4.29 -19.31 15.72
CA HIS A 20 -2.93 -19.85 15.82
C HIS A 20 -1.87 -18.99 15.12
N LYS A 21 -2.26 -18.18 14.13
CA LYS A 21 -1.37 -17.32 13.34
C LYS A 21 -2.01 -15.94 13.19
N LYS A 22 -1.18 -14.91 13.28
CA LYS A 22 -1.55 -13.50 13.08
C LYS A 22 -0.54 -12.92 12.10
N LEU A 23 -1.03 -12.29 11.03
CA LEU A 23 -0.22 -11.61 10.05
C LEU A 23 -0.70 -10.16 10.00
N MET A 24 0.23 -9.22 10.09
CA MET A 24 -0.04 -7.80 9.87
C MET A 24 0.13 -7.52 8.38
N LEU A 25 -0.92 -7.01 7.75
CA LEU A 25 -0.89 -6.56 6.35
C LEU A 25 -0.88 -5.03 6.36
N GLY A 26 0.30 -4.46 6.20
CA GLY A 26 0.53 -3.02 6.25
C GLY A 26 0.43 -2.34 4.88
N HIS A 27 0.89 -1.10 4.83
CA HIS A 27 1.07 -0.34 3.60
C HIS A 27 2.20 -0.91 2.74
N MET A 28 2.22 -0.49 1.48
CA MET A 28 3.16 -1.02 0.51
C MET A 28 4.52 -0.34 0.59
N ASP A 29 5.58 -1.13 0.42
CA ASP A 29 6.91 -0.63 0.11
C ASP A 29 7.10 -0.42 -1.41
N ALA A 30 8.18 0.27 -1.78
CA ALA A 30 8.48 0.58 -3.18
C ALA A 30 8.61 -0.69 -4.04
N THR A 31 9.16 -1.79 -3.52
CA THR A 31 9.31 -3.05 -4.24
C THR A 31 7.95 -3.70 -4.52
N GLN A 32 7.05 -3.68 -3.54
CA GLN A 32 5.69 -4.18 -3.70
C GLN A 32 4.91 -3.37 -4.72
N ILE A 33 5.06 -2.03 -4.71
CA ILE A 33 4.42 -1.14 -5.69
C ILE A 33 4.96 -1.42 -7.09
N GLN A 34 6.28 -1.52 -7.24
CA GLN A 34 6.93 -1.92 -8.50
C GLN A 34 6.34 -3.22 -9.03
N ASN A 35 6.28 -4.27 -8.21
CA ASN A 35 5.76 -5.57 -8.63
C ASN A 35 4.29 -5.49 -9.11
N MET A 36 3.45 -4.67 -8.48
CA MET A 36 2.06 -4.47 -8.92
C MET A 36 2.01 -3.73 -10.27
N ILE A 37 2.78 -2.65 -10.44
CA ILE A 37 2.84 -1.90 -11.70
C ILE A 37 3.31 -2.82 -12.84
N GLU A 38 4.41 -3.55 -12.64
CA GLU A 38 4.95 -4.50 -13.63
C GLU A 38 3.92 -5.57 -14.01
N TYR A 39 3.18 -6.07 -13.02
CA TYR A 39 2.12 -7.05 -13.23
C TYR A 39 0.95 -6.49 -14.06
N TYR A 40 0.42 -5.31 -13.70
CA TYR A 40 -0.74 -4.75 -14.41
C TYR A 40 -0.42 -4.30 -15.83
N PHE A 41 0.76 -3.73 -16.06
CA PHE A 41 1.17 -3.26 -17.39
C PHE A 41 1.89 -4.33 -18.22
N ALA A 42 2.08 -5.54 -17.69
CA ALA A 42 2.83 -6.63 -18.31
C ALA A 42 4.21 -6.17 -18.86
N THR A 43 4.90 -5.33 -18.09
CA THR A 43 6.17 -4.69 -18.46
C THR A 43 7.12 -4.68 -17.26
N PHE A 44 8.39 -4.34 -17.48
CA PHE A 44 9.35 -4.10 -16.42
C PHE A 44 9.59 -2.60 -16.27
N ILE A 45 9.72 -2.13 -15.03
CA ILE A 45 10.15 -0.75 -14.81
C ILE A 45 11.66 -0.65 -14.99
N THR A 46 12.12 0.51 -15.46
CA THR A 46 13.53 0.80 -15.62
C THR A 46 14.18 1.14 -14.27
N SER A 47 15.52 1.03 -14.18
CA SER A 47 16.25 1.40 -12.97
C SER A 47 15.97 2.85 -12.53
N THR A 48 15.84 3.78 -13.48
CA THR A 48 15.51 5.18 -13.21
C THR A 48 14.11 5.35 -12.62
N GLN A 49 13.12 4.60 -13.12
CA GLN A 49 11.75 4.60 -12.59
C GLN A 49 11.69 3.98 -11.19
N SER A 50 12.46 2.92 -10.93
CA SER A 50 12.55 2.29 -9.62
C SER A 50 13.17 3.24 -8.58
N GLU A 51 14.22 3.99 -8.95
CA GLU A 51 14.81 5.01 -8.09
C GLU A 51 13.84 6.17 -7.80
N LEU A 52 13.12 6.64 -8.82
CA LEU A 52 12.10 7.68 -8.67
C LEU A 52 10.99 7.25 -7.71
N LEU A 53 10.47 6.03 -7.87
CA LEU A 53 9.48 5.44 -6.97
C LEU A 53 10.04 5.32 -5.54
N GLY A 54 11.28 4.83 -5.40
CA GLY A 54 11.94 4.71 -4.10
C GLY A 54 12.04 6.04 -3.37
N ASN A 55 12.46 7.10 -4.06
CA ASN A 55 12.54 8.45 -3.51
C ASN A 55 11.15 8.98 -3.13
N ALA A 56 10.15 8.80 -4.00
CA ALA A 56 8.78 9.25 -3.74
C ALA A 56 8.17 8.63 -2.48
N ILE A 57 8.45 7.35 -2.21
CA ILE A 57 7.95 6.64 -1.02
C ILE A 57 8.76 7.00 0.24
N ASN A 58 10.07 7.22 0.11
CA ASN A 58 10.94 7.55 1.24
C ASN A 58 10.83 9.02 1.69
N ASP A 59 10.48 9.95 0.81
CA ASP A 59 10.40 11.39 1.09
C ASP A 59 9.19 11.80 1.97
N GLY A 60 8.53 10.83 2.60
CA GLY A 60 7.42 11.08 3.53
C GLY A 60 6.05 11.20 2.87
N SER A 61 5.89 10.64 1.66
CA SER A 61 4.59 10.51 1.01
C SER A 61 3.61 9.66 1.82
N ALA A 62 2.33 9.78 1.48
CA ALA A 62 1.26 9.13 2.23
C ALA A 62 1.43 7.62 2.19
N PRO A 63 1.03 6.91 3.24
CA PRO A 63 1.05 5.46 3.21
C PRO A 63 0.26 4.95 2.01
N VAL A 64 0.93 4.24 1.10
CA VAL A 64 0.32 3.73 -0.14
C VAL A 64 -0.33 2.38 0.15
N THR A 65 -1.60 2.25 -0.21
CA THR A 65 -2.34 0.99 -0.10
C THR A 65 -2.33 0.24 -1.43
N PRO A 66 -2.44 -1.10 -1.44
CA PRO A 66 -2.62 -1.86 -2.67
C PRO A 66 -3.80 -1.39 -3.54
N ALA A 67 -4.91 -0.99 -2.89
CA ALA A 67 -6.08 -0.47 -3.59
C ALA A 67 -5.79 0.86 -4.31
N ALA A 68 -4.97 1.73 -3.71
CA ALA A 68 -4.56 2.98 -4.35
C ALA A 68 -3.70 2.71 -5.60
N VAL A 69 -2.76 1.77 -5.53
CA VAL A 69 -1.94 1.38 -6.69
C VAL A 69 -2.79 0.78 -7.80
N GLU A 70 -3.71 -0.12 -7.46
CA GLU A 70 -4.65 -0.71 -8.42
C GLU A 70 -5.50 0.36 -9.12
N ALA A 71 -6.06 1.30 -8.37
CA ALA A 71 -6.83 2.41 -8.94
C ALA A 71 -5.99 3.23 -9.93
N LEU A 72 -4.78 3.61 -9.54
CA LEU A 72 -3.87 4.39 -10.40
C LEU A 72 -3.50 3.62 -11.68
N CYS A 73 -3.21 2.33 -11.58
CA CYS A 73 -2.94 1.47 -12.74
C CYS A 73 -4.17 1.31 -13.66
N SER A 74 -5.39 1.37 -13.10
CA SER A 74 -6.63 1.33 -13.89
C SER A 74 -6.97 2.66 -14.55
N GLU A 75 -6.56 3.79 -13.96
CA GLU A 75 -6.88 5.14 -14.43
C GLU A 75 -5.89 5.69 -15.47
N HIS A 76 -4.72 5.05 -15.61
CA HIS A 76 -3.65 5.54 -16.50
C HIS A 76 -3.19 4.45 -17.46
N ASP A 77 -2.90 4.84 -18.71
CA ASP A 77 -2.51 3.91 -19.77
C ASP A 77 -1.02 3.50 -19.75
N GLY A 78 -0.22 3.98 -18.79
CA GLY A 78 1.20 3.68 -18.77
C GLY A 78 1.93 3.96 -17.45
N VAL A 79 3.08 3.29 -17.31
CA VAL A 79 3.94 3.31 -16.11
C VAL A 79 4.35 4.73 -15.72
N ASP A 80 4.80 5.55 -16.67
CA ASP A 80 5.25 6.92 -16.37
C ASP A 80 4.12 7.79 -15.81
N ALA A 81 2.90 7.61 -16.31
CA ALA A 81 1.74 8.35 -15.84
C ALA A 81 1.36 7.94 -14.40
N VAL A 82 1.42 6.64 -14.09
CA VAL A 82 1.22 6.13 -12.73
C VAL A 82 2.30 6.64 -11.76
N LEU A 83 3.57 6.60 -12.15
CA LEU A 83 4.67 7.08 -11.29
C LEU A 83 4.53 8.57 -11.00
N ASN A 84 4.19 9.37 -12.01
CA ASN A 84 3.91 10.79 -11.83
C ASN A 84 2.72 11.02 -10.88
N ALA A 85 1.65 10.23 -11.00
CA ALA A 85 0.50 10.32 -10.12
C ALA A 85 0.85 9.94 -8.66
N ILE A 86 1.69 8.91 -8.45
CA ILE A 86 2.20 8.53 -7.12
C ILE A 86 2.99 9.69 -6.50
N CYS A 87 3.85 10.37 -7.27
CA CYS A 87 4.60 11.53 -6.79
C CYS A 87 3.73 12.74 -6.44
N GLN A 88 2.56 12.87 -7.10
CA GLN A 88 1.64 13.99 -6.89
C GLN A 88 0.56 13.68 -5.87
N MET A 89 0.50 12.46 -5.34
CA MET A 89 -0.59 12.02 -4.47
C MET A 89 -0.61 12.89 -3.21
N PRO A 90 -1.66 13.71 -3.01
CA PRO A 90 -1.76 14.51 -1.80
C PRO A 90 -1.93 13.55 -0.62
N MET A 91 -1.28 13.88 0.48
CA MET A 91 -1.35 13.19 1.76
C MET A 91 -2.78 12.74 2.06
N ALA A 92 -3.12 11.48 1.75
CA ALA A 92 -4.32 10.87 2.27
C ALA A 92 -4.03 10.60 3.75
N VAL A 93 -4.24 11.63 4.57
CA VAL A 93 -4.37 11.47 6.01
C VAL A 93 -5.49 10.46 6.19
N SER A 94 -5.11 9.24 6.56
CA SER A 94 -6.05 8.31 7.15
C SER A 94 -6.52 8.93 8.45
N THR A 95 -7.56 9.77 8.37
CA THR A 95 -8.33 10.22 9.53
C THR A 95 -9.18 9.04 9.98
N ALA A 96 -8.53 8.10 10.65
CA ALA A 96 -9.17 7.15 11.54
C ALA A 96 -8.56 7.33 12.93
N VAL A 97 -8.63 8.56 13.44
CA VAL A 97 -8.56 8.86 14.86
C VAL A 97 -9.87 9.56 15.22
N ASP A 98 -10.48 9.10 16.31
CA ASP A 98 -11.64 9.63 17.04
C ASP A 98 -13.05 9.35 16.51
N SER A 99 -13.64 8.28 17.06
CA SER A 99 -15.01 8.33 17.61
C SER A 99 -15.23 7.17 18.59
N ALA A 100 -15.20 7.53 19.88
CA ALA A 100 -15.81 6.91 21.07
C ALA A 100 -15.50 5.44 21.42
#